data_AF-A0A7Z0E111-F1
#
_entry.id   AF-A0A7Z0E111-F1
#
_cell.length_a   1.000
_cell.length_b   1.000
_cell.length_c   1.000
_cell.angle_alpha   90.00
_cell.angle_beta   90.00
_cell.angle_gamma   90.00
#
_symmetry.space_group_name_H-M   'P 1'
#
loop_
_entity.id
_entity.type
_entity.pdbx_description
1 polymer ?
#
loop_
_entity_poly.entity_id
_entity_poly.type
_entity_poly.pdbx_seq_one_letter_code
_entity_poly.pdbx_strand_id
1 'polypeptide(L)'
;MTTDQNLMLYTKLTGFRLVVLANRFGCDSEFSRELHDRLAEGLEAAIAQIQTIMALERSLLADHDEFATYQLEGTVEIFGSFTINMLDELEIDYETHEYRINGGGWTNALTADDNEVEVNYPKLVVLSDNELGSLAQIAREITMETGIPVHAARADYIP
;
A
#
# COMPACT_ATOMS: atom_id res chain seq x y z
N MET A 1 11.99 -8.36 -13.52
CA MET A 1 11.07 -7.81 -14.53
C MET A 1 11.89 -7.35 -15.73
N THR A 2 11.32 -7.26 -16.93
CA THR A 2 11.98 -6.66 -18.10
C THR A 2 11.60 -5.18 -18.25
N THR A 3 12.40 -4.40 -18.96
CA THR A 3 12.10 -2.98 -19.25
C THR A 3 10.72 -2.78 -19.89
N ASP A 4 10.31 -3.68 -20.80
CA ASP A 4 8.96 -3.63 -21.40
C ASP A 4 7.85 -3.86 -20.36
N GLN A 5 8.06 -4.79 -19.42
CA GLN A 5 7.11 -5.04 -18.33
C GLN A 5 6.99 -3.81 -17.40
N ASN A 6 8.12 -3.16 -17.10
CA ASN A 6 8.14 -1.95 -16.26
C ASN A 6 7.39 -0.80 -16.94
N LEU A 7 7.59 -0.60 -18.24
CA LEU A 7 6.89 0.45 -18.99
C LEU A 7 5.38 0.18 -19.09
N MET A 8 4.98 -1.07 -19.29
CA MET A 8 3.57 -1.47 -19.26
C MET A 8 2.93 -1.22 -17.89
N LEU A 9 3.64 -1.59 -16.82
CA LEU A 9 3.17 -1.37 -15.46
C LEU A 9 3.06 0.12 -15.13
N TYR A 10 4.06 0.93 -15.48
CA TYR A 10 4.03 2.39 -15.35
C TYR A 10 2.79 2.99 -16.03
N THR A 11 2.49 2.54 -17.26
CA THR A 11 1.34 3.02 -18.04
C THR A 11 0.02 2.68 -17.34
N LYS A 12 -0.13 1.44 -16.85
CA LYS A 12 -1.31 1.01 -16.10
C LYS A 12 -1.51 1.83 -14.82
N LEU A 13 -0.46 1.98 -14.01
CA LEU A 13 -0.52 2.72 -12.75
C LEU A 13 -0.91 4.18 -12.97
N THR A 14 -0.32 4.83 -13.98
CA THR A 14 -0.67 6.21 -14.36
C THR A 14 -2.13 6.32 -14.81
N GLY A 15 -2.61 5.34 -15.58
CA GLY A 15 -4.00 5.24 -16.01
C GLY A 15 -4.97 5.11 -14.84
N PHE A 16 -4.72 4.18 -13.91
CA PHE A 16 -5.53 4.03 -12.71
C PHE A 16 -5.52 5.28 -11.84
N ARG A 17 -4.38 5.94 -11.68
CA ARG A 17 -4.29 7.17 -10.89
C ARG A 17 -5.19 8.27 -11.48
N LEU A 18 -5.23 8.39 -12.81
CA LEU A 18 -6.14 9.31 -13.48
C LEU A 18 -7.61 8.95 -13.22
N VAL A 19 -7.96 7.66 -13.31
CA VAL A 19 -9.33 7.17 -13.03
C VAL A 19 -9.74 7.48 -11.58
N VAL A 20 -8.86 7.25 -10.60
CA VAL A 20 -9.10 7.55 -9.18
C VAL A 20 -9.34 9.04 -8.97
N LEU A 21 -8.45 9.89 -9.50
CA LEU A 21 -8.59 11.34 -9.40
C LEU A 21 -9.88 11.85 -10.07
N ALA A 22 -10.29 11.25 -11.19
CA ALA A 22 -11.54 11.58 -11.86
C ALA A 22 -12.77 11.19 -11.02
N ASN A 23 -12.75 9.98 -10.44
CA ASN A 23 -13.85 9.49 -9.58
C ASN A 23 -14.00 10.33 -8.32
N ARG A 24 -12.90 10.83 -7.75
CA ARG A 24 -12.89 11.69 -6.57
C ARG A 24 -13.82 12.91 -6.69
N PHE A 25 -13.98 13.47 -7.89
CA PHE A 25 -14.87 14.63 -8.11
C PHE A 25 -16.36 14.32 -7.88
N GLY A 26 -16.76 13.05 -8.02
CA GLY A 26 -18.12 12.58 -7.78
C GLY A 26 -18.40 12.16 -6.33
N CYS A 27 -17.42 12.30 -5.42
CA CYS A 27 -17.59 11.90 -4.03
C CYS A 27 -18.38 12.92 -3.21
N ASP A 28 -19.45 12.44 -2.56
CA ASP A 28 -20.35 13.24 -1.74
C ASP A 28 -19.96 13.31 -0.25
N SER A 29 -19.02 12.46 0.19
CA SER A 29 -18.55 12.43 1.58
C SER A 29 -17.05 12.68 1.69
N GLU A 30 -16.64 13.28 2.81
CA GLU A 30 -15.23 13.50 3.15
C GLU A 30 -14.48 12.16 3.25
N PHE A 31 -15.05 11.18 3.95
CA PHE A 31 -14.48 9.82 4.04
C PHE A 31 -14.21 9.19 2.66
N SER A 32 -15.16 9.29 1.73
CA SER A 32 -14.95 8.75 0.37
C SER A 32 -13.83 9.51 -0.37
N ARG A 33 -13.72 10.83 -0.18
CA ARG A 33 -12.63 11.63 -0.78
C ARG A 33 -11.27 11.25 -0.19
N GLU A 34 -11.19 11.04 1.12
CA GLU A 34 -9.95 10.60 1.78
C GLU A 34 -9.49 9.23 1.27
N LEU A 35 -10.41 8.28 1.09
CA LEU A 35 -10.07 6.97 0.50
C LEU A 35 -9.53 7.10 -0.93
N HIS A 36 -10.09 8.01 -1.74
CA HIS A 36 -9.56 8.29 -3.08
C HIS A 36 -8.18 8.95 -3.02
N ASP A 37 -7.98 9.89 -2.10
CA ASP A 37 -6.68 10.55 -1.89
C ASP A 37 -5.60 9.54 -1.49
N ARG A 38 -5.91 8.65 -0.55
CA ARG A 38 -5.01 7.57 -0.12
C ARG A 38 -4.67 6.59 -1.24
N LEU A 39 -5.66 6.19 -2.04
CA LEU A 39 -5.40 5.33 -3.20
C LEU A 39 -4.53 6.06 -4.24
N ALA A 40 -4.78 7.35 -4.48
CA ALA A 40 -3.99 8.15 -5.41
C ALA A 40 -2.54 8.34 -4.94
N GLU A 41 -2.32 8.52 -3.63
CA GLU A 41 -1.00 8.56 -3.00
C GLU A 41 -0.26 7.23 -3.12
N GLY A 42 -0.93 6.10 -2.84
CA GLY A 42 -0.34 4.77 -3.00
C GLY A 42 0.04 4.45 -4.44
N LEU A 43 -0.79 4.86 -5.41
CA LEU A 43 -0.47 4.74 -6.83
C LEU A 43 0.72 5.62 -7.23
N GLU A 44 0.81 6.85 -6.71
CA GLU A 44 1.97 7.73 -6.93
C GLU A 44 3.27 7.11 -6.38
N ALA A 45 3.22 6.52 -5.18
CA ALA A 45 4.35 5.82 -4.60
C ALA A 45 4.79 4.62 -5.46
N ALA A 46 3.86 3.82 -5.96
CA ALA A 46 4.16 2.73 -6.89
C ALA A 46 4.79 3.23 -8.19
N ILE A 47 4.28 4.33 -8.75
CA ILE A 47 4.83 4.97 -9.95
C ILE A 47 6.28 5.41 -9.73
N ALA A 48 6.57 6.06 -8.60
CA ALA A 48 7.91 6.52 -8.25
C ALA A 48 8.91 5.35 -8.12
N GLN A 49 8.49 4.23 -7.52
CA GLN A 49 9.32 3.02 -7.43
C GLN A 49 9.62 2.43 -8.82
N ILE A 50 8.62 2.33 -9.70
CA ILE A 50 8.83 1.84 -11.08
C ILE A 50 9.75 2.77 -11.89
N GLN A 51 9.60 4.09 -11.75
CA GLN A 51 10.51 5.03 -12.38
C GLN A 51 11.96 4.86 -11.89
N THR A 52 12.15 4.56 -10.60
CA THR A 52 13.46 4.28 -10.01
C THR A 52 14.06 3.00 -10.61
N ILE A 53 13.28 1.91 -10.70
CA ILE A 53 13.70 0.66 -11.35
C ILE A 53 14.11 0.91 -12.81
N MET A 54 13.29 1.63 -13.58
CA MET A 54 13.60 1.95 -14.98
C MET A 54 14.86 2.82 -15.13
N ALA A 55 15.10 3.74 -14.19
CA ALA A 55 16.31 4.57 -14.18
C ALA A 55 17.56 3.71 -13.90
N LEU A 56 17.49 2.78 -12.96
CA LEU A 56 18.56 1.84 -12.64
C LEU A 56 18.86 0.89 -13.83
N GLU A 57 17.83 0.34 -14.47
CA GLU A 57 17.98 -0.46 -15.69
C GLU A 57 18.72 0.31 -16.79
N ARG A 58 18.34 1.58 -17.00
CA ARG A 58 18.99 2.45 -17.99
C ARG A 58 20.45 2.74 -17.63
N SER A 59 20.76 2.94 -16.35
CA SER A 59 22.13 3.17 -15.87
C SER A 59 23.01 1.95 -16.13
N LEU A 60 22.50 0.75 -15.86
CA LEU A 60 23.22 -0.50 -16.08
C LEU A 60 23.58 -0.70 -17.57
N LEU A 61 22.65 -0.38 -18.47
CA LEU A 61 22.91 -0.42 -19.91
C LEU A 61 23.99 0.56 -20.39
N ALA A 62 24.16 1.69 -19.69
CA ALA A 62 25.08 2.74 -20.09
C ALA A 62 26.53 2.48 -19.63
N ASP A 63 26.72 2.01 -18.39
CA ASP A 63 28.05 1.98 -17.75
C ASP A 63 28.41 0.64 -17.08
N HIS A 64 27.52 -0.36 -17.08
CA HIS A 64 27.72 -1.67 -16.43
C HIS A 64 28.20 -1.55 -14.97
N ASP A 65 27.65 -0.59 -14.23
CA ASP A 65 27.97 -0.38 -12.81
C ASP A 65 27.47 -1.56 -11.96
N GLU A 66 28.41 -2.28 -11.33
CA GLU A 66 28.13 -3.40 -10.44
C GLU A 66 27.26 -2.96 -9.25
N PHE A 67 27.42 -1.72 -8.77
CA PHE A 67 26.60 -1.17 -7.70
C PHE A 67 25.14 -0.93 -8.13
N ALA A 68 24.93 -0.53 -9.38
CA ALA A 68 23.58 -0.39 -9.95
C ALA A 68 22.87 -1.74 -10.08
N THR A 69 23.60 -2.84 -10.30
CA THR A 69 23.02 -4.19 -10.32
C THR A 69 22.45 -4.55 -8.95
N TYR A 70 23.23 -4.38 -7.88
CA TYR A 70 22.78 -4.67 -6.52
C TYR A 70 21.59 -3.80 -6.09
N GLN A 71 21.62 -2.51 -6.43
CA GLN A 71 20.49 -1.62 -6.16
C GLN A 71 19.23 -2.02 -6.92
N LEU A 72 19.35 -2.41 -8.19
CA LEU A 72 18.22 -2.84 -9.00
C LEU A 72 17.58 -4.10 -8.41
N GLU A 73 18.39 -5.10 -8.04
CA GLU A 73 17.90 -6.33 -7.41
C GLU A 73 17.13 -6.03 -6.12
N GLY A 74 17.72 -5.26 -5.20
CA GLY A 74 17.06 -4.89 -3.95
C GLY A 74 15.79 -4.06 -4.15
N THR A 75 15.79 -3.13 -5.11
CA THR A 75 14.61 -2.32 -5.42
C THR A 75 13.47 -3.17 -5.99
N VAL A 76 13.78 -4.11 -6.88
CA VAL A 76 12.79 -5.06 -7.44
C VAL A 76 12.25 -5.98 -6.35
N GLU A 77 13.07 -6.44 -5.43
CA GLU A 77 12.64 -7.27 -4.29
C GLU A 77 11.68 -6.50 -3.38
N ILE A 78 12.04 -5.30 -2.95
CA ILE A 78 11.18 -4.44 -2.12
C ILE A 78 9.87 -4.15 -2.84
N PHE A 79 9.93 -3.79 -4.12
CA PHE A 79 8.74 -3.52 -4.92
C PHE A 79 7.84 -4.76 -5.07
N GLY A 80 8.40 -5.97 -5.10
CA GLY A 80 7.64 -7.21 -5.13
C GLY A 80 6.74 -7.44 -3.91
N SER A 81 7.07 -6.81 -2.78
CA SER A 81 6.26 -6.80 -1.55
C SER A 81 5.37 -5.56 -1.38
N PHE A 82 5.37 -4.64 -2.36
CA PHE A 82 4.65 -3.39 -2.25
C PHE A 82 3.13 -3.60 -2.22
N THR A 83 2.46 -2.96 -1.27
CA THR A 83 1.00 -2.96 -1.14
C THR A 83 0.50 -1.52 -1.01
N ILE A 84 -0.77 -1.29 -1.37
CA ILE A 84 -1.43 0.00 -1.20
C ILE A 84 -2.48 -0.13 -0.10
N ASN A 85 -2.26 0.56 1.02
CA ASN A 85 -3.23 0.63 2.13
C ASN A 85 -4.06 1.91 2.01
N MET A 86 -5.37 1.76 1.83
CA MET A 86 -6.30 2.87 1.62
C MET A 86 -6.81 3.53 2.92
N LEU A 87 -6.75 2.80 4.04
CA LEU A 87 -7.26 3.28 5.33
C LEU A 87 -6.26 3.04 6.45
N ASP A 88 -6.29 1.87 7.08
CA ASP A 88 -5.38 1.53 8.18
C ASP A 88 -4.36 0.46 7.77
N GLU A 89 -3.12 0.70 8.17
CA GLU A 89 -2.03 -0.26 8.22
C GLU A 89 -1.74 -0.61 9.68
N LEU A 90 -1.65 -1.91 9.98
CA LEU A 90 -1.37 -2.41 11.32
C LEU A 90 -0.04 -3.15 11.34
N GLU A 91 0.88 -2.66 12.16
CA GLU A 91 2.14 -3.33 12.46
C GLU A 91 2.11 -3.86 13.90
N ILE A 92 2.57 -5.10 14.09
CA ILE A 92 2.60 -5.77 15.40
C ILE A 92 4.02 -6.29 15.65
N ASP A 93 4.59 -5.89 16.78
CA ASP A 93 5.77 -6.51 17.37
C ASP A 93 5.31 -7.51 18.45
N TYR A 94 5.36 -8.80 18.09
CA TYR A 94 4.96 -9.87 18.99
C TYR A 94 5.97 -10.13 20.11
N GLU A 95 7.23 -9.67 19.99
CA GLU A 95 8.23 -9.84 21.05
C GLU A 95 7.97 -8.84 22.18
N THR A 96 7.69 -7.58 21.84
CA THR A 96 7.41 -6.53 22.84
C THR A 96 5.93 -6.40 23.18
N HIS A 97 5.06 -7.13 22.48
CA HIS A 97 3.60 -7.01 22.59
C HIS A 97 3.13 -5.58 22.33
N GLU A 98 3.69 -4.95 21.30
CA GLU A 98 3.35 -3.60 20.87
C GLU A 98 2.75 -3.62 19.48
N TYR A 99 1.92 -2.62 19.18
CA TYR A 99 1.41 -2.40 17.84
C TYR A 99 1.44 -0.91 17.50
N ARG A 100 1.42 -0.59 16.22
CA ARG A 100 1.16 0.77 15.75
C ARG A 100 0.26 0.74 14.53
N ILE A 101 -0.53 1.79 14.40
CA ILE A 101 -1.44 1.99 13.27
C ILE A 101 -0.94 3.17 12.45
N ASN A 102 -0.88 3.01 11.12
CA ASN A 102 -0.51 4.07 10.16
C ASN A 102 0.83 4.75 10.47
N GLY A 103 1.84 3.97 10.87
CA GLY A 103 3.16 4.50 11.23
C GLY A 103 3.17 5.41 12.47
N GLY A 104 2.11 5.36 13.27
CA GLY A 104 2.00 6.08 14.54
C GLY A 104 2.98 5.57 15.61
N GLY A 105 2.82 6.09 16.83
CA GLY A 105 3.59 5.61 17.98
C GLY A 105 3.25 4.16 18.33
N TRP A 106 4.25 3.41 18.81
CA TRP A 106 4.06 2.09 19.38
C TRP A 106 3.18 2.17 20.63
N THR A 107 2.18 1.30 20.70
CA THR A 107 1.22 1.18 21.78
C THR A 107 1.30 -0.23 22.35
N ASN A 108 1.35 -0.34 23.68
CA ASN A 108 1.40 -1.62 24.35
C ASN A 108 0.04 -2.33 24.27
N ALA A 109 0.04 -3.61 23.89
CA ALA A 109 -1.14 -4.47 23.76
C ALA A 109 -1.50 -5.19 25.06
N LEU A 110 -0.66 -5.11 26.09
CA LEU A 110 -0.91 -5.77 27.37
C LEU A 110 -1.91 -4.95 28.19
N THR A 111 -2.99 -5.62 28.58
CA THR A 111 -3.91 -5.14 29.60
C THR A 111 -3.73 -6.01 30.82
N ALA A 112 -3.39 -5.39 31.96
CA ALA A 112 -3.26 -6.08 33.23
C ALA A 112 -4.37 -5.60 34.18
N ASP A 113 -5.12 -6.54 34.75
CA ASP A 113 -5.97 -6.28 35.91
C ASP A 113 -5.43 -7.04 37.15
N ASP A 114 -6.14 -6.96 38.28
CA ASP A 114 -5.71 -7.60 39.53
C ASP A 114 -5.64 -9.14 39.43
N ASN A 115 -6.16 -9.74 38.36
CA ASN A 115 -6.32 -11.18 38.21
C ASN A 115 -5.53 -11.79 37.03
N GLU A 116 -5.29 -11.06 35.94
CA GLU A 116 -4.62 -11.60 34.75
C GLU A 116 -3.94 -10.53 33.87
N VAL A 117 -2.94 -10.97 33.09
CA VAL A 117 -2.36 -10.20 31.98
C VAL A 117 -2.92 -10.76 30.68
N GLU A 118 -3.72 -9.96 29.98
CA GLU A 118 -4.26 -10.29 28.67
C GLU A 118 -3.54 -9.49 27.57
N VAL A 119 -3.43 -10.09 26.38
CA VAL A 119 -2.89 -9.44 25.20
C VAL A 119 -4.05 -9.10 24.26
N ASN A 120 -4.31 -7.81 24.05
CA ASN A 120 -5.38 -7.34 23.17
C ASN A 120 -4.81 -6.56 21.98
N TYR A 121 -4.56 -7.27 20.88
CA TYR A 121 -4.19 -6.63 19.61
C TYR A 121 -5.44 -6.16 18.85
N PRO A 122 -5.40 -4.97 18.22
CA PRO A 122 -6.42 -4.60 17.26
C PRO A 122 -6.39 -5.56 16.05
N LYS A 123 -7.49 -5.60 15.31
CA LYS A 123 -7.61 -6.38 14.08
C LYS A 123 -8.02 -5.49 12.92
N LEU A 124 -7.53 -5.80 11.73
CA LEU A 124 -7.97 -5.15 10.51
C LEU A 124 -9.30 -5.76 10.04
N VAL A 125 -10.33 -4.92 10.00
CA VAL A 125 -11.66 -5.26 9.50
C VAL A 125 -11.81 -4.66 8.10
N VAL A 126 -12.00 -5.51 7.10
CA VAL A 126 -12.12 -5.11 5.69
C VAL A 126 -13.39 -4.29 5.48
N LEU A 127 -13.27 -3.15 4.77
CA LEU A 127 -14.42 -2.34 4.37
C LEU A 127 -15.28 -3.09 3.34
N SER A 128 -16.59 -2.97 3.47
CA SER A 128 -17.52 -3.54 2.50
C SER A 128 -17.51 -2.77 1.17
N ASP A 129 -17.96 -3.43 0.09
CA ASP A 129 -18.14 -2.78 -1.22
C ASP A 129 -19.07 -1.55 -1.15
N ASN A 130 -20.04 -1.55 -0.22
CA ASN A 130 -20.92 -0.40 -0.01
C ASN A 130 -20.19 0.79 0.64
N GLU A 131 -19.26 0.54 1.55
CA GLU A 131 -18.43 1.58 2.16
C GLU A 131 -17.40 2.14 1.17
N LEU A 132 -16.89 1.30 0.28
CA LEU A 132 -15.93 1.69 -0.76
C LEU A 132 -16.57 2.36 -1.98
N GLY A 133 -17.84 2.05 -2.29
CA GLY A 133 -18.51 2.55 -3.47
C GLY A 133 -17.77 2.19 -4.76
N SER A 134 -17.49 3.16 -5.62
CA SER A 134 -16.77 2.95 -6.89
C SER A 134 -15.34 2.44 -6.71
N LEU A 135 -14.71 2.72 -5.56
CA LEU A 135 -13.34 2.27 -5.28
C LEU A 135 -13.22 0.75 -5.17
N ALA A 136 -14.30 0.04 -4.79
CA ALA A 136 -14.26 -1.41 -4.66
C ALA A 136 -13.85 -2.08 -5.97
N GLN A 137 -14.45 -1.62 -7.08
CA GLN A 137 -14.13 -2.15 -8.40
C GLN A 137 -12.74 -1.70 -8.87
N ILE A 138 -12.39 -0.43 -8.68
CA ILE A 138 -11.09 0.12 -9.07
C ILE A 138 -9.94 -0.61 -8.35
N ALA A 139 -10.07 -0.87 -7.05
CA ALA A 139 -9.07 -1.59 -6.26
C ALA A 139 -8.84 -3.03 -6.76
N ARG A 140 -9.93 -3.73 -7.14
CA ARG A 140 -9.86 -5.08 -7.73
C ARG A 140 -9.16 -5.05 -9.10
N GLU A 141 -9.49 -4.09 -9.95
CA GLU A 141 -8.88 -3.93 -11.26
C GLU A 141 -7.39 -3.60 -11.16
N ILE A 142 -6.99 -2.72 -10.23
CA ILE A 142 -5.57 -2.45 -9.94
C ILE A 142 -4.86 -3.75 -9.57
N THR A 143 -5.40 -4.50 -8.60
CA THR A 143 -4.78 -5.74 -8.14
C THR A 143 -4.65 -6.76 -9.28
N MET A 144 -5.70 -6.92 -10.09
CA MET A 144 -5.73 -7.87 -11.21
C MET A 144 -4.75 -7.49 -12.31
N GLU A 145 -4.67 -6.21 -12.68
CA GLU A 145 -3.88 -5.76 -13.82
C GLU A 145 -2.41 -5.49 -13.50
N THR A 146 -2.10 -5.16 -12.25
CA THR A 146 -0.76 -4.75 -11.81
C THR A 146 -0.09 -5.77 -10.90
N GLY A 147 -0.86 -6.64 -10.26
CA GLY A 147 -0.37 -7.55 -9.22
C GLY A 147 -0.12 -6.88 -7.87
N ILE A 148 -0.31 -5.56 -7.74
CA ILE A 148 -0.13 -4.82 -6.48
C ILE A 148 -1.41 -4.97 -5.63
N PRO A 149 -1.34 -5.60 -4.44
CA PRO A 149 -2.48 -5.70 -3.55
C PRO A 149 -2.94 -4.32 -3.08
N VAL A 150 -4.26 -4.09 -3.16
CA VAL A 150 -4.90 -2.91 -2.59
C VAL A 150 -5.75 -3.35 -1.40
N HIS A 151 -5.45 -2.81 -0.22
CA HIS A 151 -6.14 -3.13 1.03
C HIS A 151 -6.94 -1.93 1.52
N ALA A 152 -8.19 -2.18 1.88
CA ALA A 152 -9.05 -1.21 2.54
C ALA A 152 -9.63 -1.86 3.79
N ALA A 153 -8.96 -1.65 4.92
CA ALA A 153 -9.38 -2.18 6.21
C ALA A 153 -9.21 -1.12 7.29
N ARG A 154 -10.07 -1.18 8.31
CA ARG A 154 -10.02 -0.33 9.50
C ARG A 154 -9.50 -1.16 10.67
N ALA A 155 -8.62 -0.58 11.49
CA ALA A 155 -8.24 -1.16 12.76
C ALA A 155 -9.42 -1.08 13.74
N ASP A 156 -9.76 -2.21 14.35
CA ASP A 156 -10.82 -2.30 15.35
C ASP A 156 -10.34 -3.06 16.58
N TYR A 157 -10.77 -2.59 17.75
CA TYR A 157 -10.56 -3.30 19.01
C TYR A 157 -11.78 -4.18 19.21
N ILE A 158 -11.64 -5.48 18.95
CA ILE A 158 -12.69 -6.41 19.34
C ILE A 158 -12.66 -6.48 20.87
N PRO A 159 -13.75 -6.12 21.57
CA PRO A 159 -13.83 -6.20 23.01
C PRO A 159 -13.79 -7.63 23.53
#